data_AF-A0A660YW31-F1
#
_entry.id   AF-A0A660YW31-F1
#
_cell.length_a   1.000
_cell.length_b   1.000
_cell.length_c   1.000
_cell.angle_alpha   90.00
_cell.angle_beta   90.00
_cell.angle_gamma   90.00
#
_symmetry.space_group_name_H-M   'P 1'
#
loop_
_entity.id
_entity.type
_entity.pdbx_description
1 polymer ?
#
loop_
_entity_poly.entity_id
_entity_poly.type
_entity_poly.pdbx_seq_one_letter_code
_entity_poly.pdbx_strand_id
1 'polypeptide(L)'
;MVHNQMDAEDITQEVMIRIWQNINKFNFLAARAWIMRTTHNLCIDYLRRNKNQYQRELSIDDNLSERIEDKRNAVMPDDALNQNMLDKNIKRAVEKLQERLKSPFVLYELQGFKYKEISKILDIPLSSVKVNILR
;
A
#
# COMPACT_ATOMS: atom_id res chain seq x y z
N MET A 1 -1.86 -1.68 1.27
CA MET A 1 -3.03 -1.89 0.37
C MET A 1 -3.89 -3.00 0.89
N VAL A 2 -3.34 -4.16 1.27
CA VAL A 2 -4.05 -5.25 1.94
C VAL A 2 -3.65 -5.28 3.42
N HIS A 3 -4.58 -5.52 4.36
CA HIS A 3 -4.37 -5.33 5.82
C HIS A 3 -4.01 -6.62 6.57
N ASN A 4 -3.88 -7.75 5.88
CA ASN A 4 -3.42 -9.00 6.47
C ASN A 4 -2.25 -9.57 5.65
N GLN A 5 -1.27 -10.11 6.37
CA GLN A 5 -0.07 -10.73 5.81
C GLN A 5 -0.41 -11.90 4.89
N MET A 6 -1.35 -12.77 5.26
CA MET A 6 -1.71 -13.95 4.46
C MET A 6 -2.18 -13.54 3.05
N ASP A 7 -3.04 -12.54 2.96
CA ASP A 7 -3.54 -12.05 1.68
C ASP A 7 -2.44 -11.37 0.86
N ALA A 8 -1.49 -10.70 1.51
CA ALA A 8 -0.33 -10.12 0.84
C ALA A 8 0.61 -11.21 0.28
N GLU A 9 0.79 -12.30 1.00
CA GLU A 9 1.56 -13.47 0.55
C GLU A 9 0.87 -14.13 -0.65
N ASP A 10 -0.45 -14.34 -0.61
CA ASP A 10 -1.22 -14.91 -1.72
C ASP A 10 -1.12 -14.05 -2.99
N ILE A 11 -1.27 -12.73 -2.86
CA ILE A 11 -1.09 -11.81 -4.00
C ILE A 11 0.35 -11.88 -4.53
N THR A 12 1.34 -11.99 -3.64
CA THR A 12 2.74 -12.10 -4.05
C THR A 12 3.01 -13.38 -4.81
N GLN A 13 2.43 -14.51 -4.38
CA GLN A 13 2.51 -15.78 -5.09
C GLN A 13 1.90 -15.67 -6.49
N GLU A 14 0.70 -15.10 -6.60
CA GLU A 14 0.02 -14.90 -7.88
C GLU A 14 0.86 -14.03 -8.84
N VAL A 15 1.51 -12.97 -8.34
CA VAL A 15 2.44 -12.15 -9.13
C VAL A 15 3.62 -13.00 -9.65
N MET A 16 4.23 -13.79 -8.77
CA MET A 16 5.37 -14.64 -9.15
C MET A 16 4.99 -15.71 -10.18
N ILE A 17 3.82 -16.33 -10.04
CA ILE A 17 3.28 -17.29 -11.01
C ILE A 17 3.15 -16.64 -12.39
N ARG A 18 2.59 -15.42 -12.47
CA ARG A 18 2.45 -14.70 -13.74
C ARG A 18 3.79 -14.36 -14.39
N ILE A 19 4.80 -14.02 -13.59
CA ILE A 19 6.17 -13.81 -14.08
C ILE A 19 6.71 -15.11 -14.66
N TRP A 20 6.62 -16.21 -13.91
CA TRP A 20 7.14 -17.51 -14.33
C TRP A 20 6.49 -18.00 -15.64
N GLN A 21 5.17 -17.91 -15.74
CA GLN A 21 4.42 -18.28 -16.95
C GLN A 21 4.82 -17.47 -18.19
N ASN A 22 5.27 -16.22 -17.99
CA ASN A 22 5.63 -15.30 -19.08
C ASN A 22 7.14 -15.07 -19.19
N ILE A 23 7.97 -15.87 -18.51
CA ILE A 23 9.39 -15.59 -18.34
C ILE A 23 10.13 -15.39 -19.68
N ASN A 24 9.77 -16.18 -20.70
CA ASN A 24 10.35 -16.12 -22.04
C ASN A 24 10.02 -14.83 -22.81
N LYS A 25 8.95 -14.13 -22.41
CA LYS A 25 8.49 -12.86 -23.01
C LYS A 25 8.64 -11.68 -22.05
N PHE A 26 9.20 -11.92 -20.86
CA PHE A 26 9.25 -10.94 -19.80
C PHE A 26 10.33 -9.90 -20.10
N ASN A 27 9.91 -8.63 -20.20
CA ASN A 27 10.84 -7.54 -20.42
C ASN A 27 11.49 -7.14 -19.08
N PHE A 28 12.70 -7.61 -18.84
CA PHE A 28 13.47 -7.31 -17.63
C PHE A 28 13.74 -5.81 -17.43
N LEU A 29 13.87 -5.01 -18.50
CA LEU A 29 14.08 -3.56 -18.40
C LEU A 29 12.84 -2.85 -17.85
N ALA A 30 11.64 -3.41 -18.06
CA ALA A 30 10.38 -2.87 -17.56
C ALA A 30 9.83 -3.65 -16.35
N ALA A 31 10.60 -4.61 -15.82
CA ALA A 31 10.15 -5.55 -14.80
C ALA A 31 9.54 -4.85 -13.59
N ARG A 32 10.24 -3.85 -13.05
CA ARG A 32 9.81 -3.11 -11.86
C ARG A 32 8.42 -2.49 -12.05
N ALA A 33 8.20 -1.79 -13.16
CA ALA A 33 6.92 -1.13 -13.43
C ALA A 33 5.81 -2.14 -13.72
N TRP A 34 6.11 -3.22 -14.44
CA TRP A 34 5.13 -4.27 -14.73
C TRP A 34 4.70 -5.03 -13.47
N ILE A 35 5.65 -5.35 -12.60
CA ILE A 35 5.39 -6.01 -11.31
C ILE A 35 4.49 -5.10 -10.47
N MET A 36 4.85 -3.82 -10.32
CA MET A 36 4.02 -2.88 -9.56
C MET A 36 2.60 -2.74 -10.13
N ARG A 37 2.43 -2.69 -11.45
CA ARG A 37 1.11 -2.65 -12.08
C ARG A 37 0.31 -3.92 -11.80
N THR A 38 0.94 -5.07 -11.92
CA THR A 38 0.27 -6.36 -11.69
C THR A 38 -0.11 -6.54 -10.22
N THR A 39 0.80 -6.24 -9.30
CA THR A 39 0.55 -6.24 -7.86
C THR A 39 -0.57 -5.27 -7.50
N HIS A 40 -0.52 -4.04 -8.01
CA HIS A 40 -1.57 -3.04 -7.77
C HIS A 40 -2.94 -3.55 -8.22
N ASN A 41 -3.05 -4.06 -9.44
CA ASN A 41 -4.32 -4.57 -9.97
C ASN A 41 -4.88 -5.72 -9.12
N LEU A 42 -4.02 -6.66 -8.70
CA LEU A 42 -4.42 -7.77 -7.84
C LEU A 42 -4.91 -7.28 -6.47
N CYS A 43 -4.20 -6.32 -5.86
CA CYS A 43 -4.65 -5.67 -4.63
C CYS A 43 -6.03 -5.02 -4.82
N ILE A 44 -6.22 -4.23 -5.88
CA ILE A 44 -7.51 -3.56 -6.13
C ILE A 44 -8.64 -4.57 -6.35
N ASP A 45 -8.40 -5.62 -7.11
CA ASP A 45 -9.39 -6.68 -7.33
C ASP A 45 -9.75 -7.41 -6.04
N TYR A 46 -8.76 -7.71 -5.21
CA TYR A 46 -8.96 -8.29 -3.88
C TYR A 46 -9.81 -7.37 -2.99
N LEU A 47 -9.44 -6.09 -2.89
CA LEU A 47 -10.15 -5.10 -2.07
C LEU A 47 -11.59 -4.87 -2.54
N ARG A 48 -11.82 -4.88 -3.86
CA ARG A 48 -13.15 -4.72 -4.44
C ARG A 48 -14.05 -5.91 -4.10
N ARG A 49 -13.52 -7.13 -4.14
CA ARG A 49 -14.25 -8.35 -3.76
C ARG A 49 -14.59 -8.37 -2.27
N ASN A 50 -13.65 -7.90 -1.43
CA ASN A 50 -13.76 -7.99 0.03
C ASN A 50 -14.23 -6.69 0.71
N LYS A 51 -14.82 -5.76 -0.05
CA LYS A 51 -15.17 -4.40 0.39
C LYS A 51 -15.96 -4.35 1.72
N ASN A 52 -16.88 -5.28 1.94
CA ASN A 52 -17.70 -5.34 3.16
C ASN A 52 -16.96 -5.91 4.39
N GLN A 53 -15.90 -6.68 4.17
CA GLN A 53 -15.03 -7.20 5.23
C GLN A 53 -13.94 -6.17 5.57
N TYR A 54 -13.40 -5.53 4.54
CA TYR A 54 -12.37 -4.51 4.66
C TYR A 54 -12.80 -3.27 5.45
N GLN A 55 -14.04 -2.81 5.23
CA GLN A 55 -14.62 -1.71 6.01
C GLN A 55 -14.80 -2.08 7.48
N ARG A 56 -15.08 -3.36 7.79
CA ARG A 56 -15.20 -3.85 9.17
C ARG A 56 -13.84 -3.97 9.86
N GLU A 57 -12.81 -4.46 9.17
CA GLU A 57 -11.46 -4.58 9.74
C GLU A 57 -10.86 -3.21 10.12
N LEU A 58 -11.02 -2.20 9.26
CA LEU A 58 -10.60 -0.81 9.57
C LEU A 58 -11.26 -0.27 10.85
N SER A 59 -12.56 -0.55 11.05
CA SER A 59 -13.28 -0.11 12.25
C SER A 59 -12.92 -0.89 13.53
N ILE A 60 -12.40 -2.11 13.39
CA ILE A 60 -12.00 -2.95 14.54
C ILE A 60 -10.59 -2.55 15.02
N ASP A 61 -9.68 -2.22 14.10
CA ASP A 61 -8.32 -1.78 14.45
C ASP A 61 -8.31 -0.43 15.21
N ASP A 62 -9.23 0.49 14.90
CA ASP A 62 -9.44 1.73 15.66
C ASP A 62 -9.82 1.44 17.14
N ASN A 63 -10.60 0.37 17.42
CA ASN A 63 -10.98 0.00 18.79
C ASN A 63 -9.90 -0.76 19.57
N LEU A 64 -9.02 -1.47 18.85
CA LEU A 64 -7.94 -2.26 19.47
C LEU A 64 -6.71 -1.39 19.78
N SER A 65 -6.45 -0.39 18.94
CA SER A 65 -5.31 0.52 19.11
C SER A 65 -5.43 1.45 20.31
N GLU A 66 -6.63 1.94 20.64
CA GLU A 66 -6.88 2.70 21.88
C GLU A 66 -6.61 1.88 23.15
N ARG A 67 -6.79 0.55 23.11
CA ARG A 67 -6.60 -0.32 24.28
C ARG A 67 -5.15 -0.74 24.53
N ILE A 68 -4.25 -0.58 23.57
CA ILE A 68 -2.85 -1.03 23.69
C ILE A 68 -1.94 0.10 24.22
N GLU A 69 -2.37 1.37 24.11
CA GLU A 69 -1.60 2.52 24.62
C GLU A 69 -1.43 2.51 26.15
N ASP A 70 -2.36 1.89 26.90
CA ASP A 70 -2.32 1.86 28.37
C ASP A 70 -1.28 0.88 28.99
N LYS A 71 -0.63 0.02 28.21
CA LYS A 71 0.20 -1.09 28.77
C LYS A 71 1.69 -1.11 28.39
N ARG A 72 2.22 -0.13 27.66
CA ARG A 72 3.65 -0.12 27.23
C ARG A 72 4.51 1.02 27.79
N ASN A 73 4.17 1.53 28.97
CA ASN A 73 5.07 2.39 29.74
C ASN A 73 6.18 1.56 30.40
N ALA A 74 7.13 1.05 29.62
CA ALA A 74 8.36 0.43 30.12
C ALA A 74 9.56 0.92 29.29
N VAL A 75 10.13 2.03 29.77
CA VAL A 75 11.53 2.50 29.63
C VAL A 75 12.22 2.22 28.28
N MET A 76 11.97 3.08 27.31
CA MET A 76 12.84 3.30 26.13
C MET A 76 13.10 4.81 26.02
N PRO A 77 14.22 5.26 25.41
CA PRO A 77 14.54 6.67 25.29
C PRO A 77 13.39 7.42 24.60
N ASP A 78 12.93 8.52 25.20
CA ASP A 78 11.74 9.26 24.76
C ASP A 78 11.74 9.57 23.26
N ASP A 79 12.91 9.84 22.67
CA ASP A 79 13.05 10.10 21.23
C ASP A 79 12.70 8.90 20.34
N ALA A 80 13.07 7.68 20.74
CA ALA A 80 12.75 6.47 19.99
C ALA A 80 11.26 6.11 20.11
N LEU A 81 10.65 6.35 21.28
CA LEU A 81 9.20 6.21 21.46
C LEU A 81 8.44 7.23 20.60
N ASN A 82 8.87 8.50 20.62
CA ASN A 82 8.26 9.57 19.85
C ASN A 82 8.33 9.33 18.34
N GLN A 83 9.48 8.88 17.82
CA GLN A 83 9.58 8.54 16.39
C GLN A 83 8.70 7.34 16.01
N ASN A 84 8.64 6.30 16.84
CA ASN A 84 7.75 5.17 16.60
C ASN A 84 6.27 5.55 16.64
N MET A 85 5.89 6.50 17.50
CA MET A 85 4.53 7.03 17.55
C MET A 85 4.20 7.88 16.32
N LEU A 86 5.12 8.74 15.88
CA LEU A 86 4.98 9.53 14.66
C LEU A 86 4.82 8.64 13.42
N ASP A 87 5.66 7.62 13.27
CA ASP A 87 5.59 6.67 12.15
C ASP A 87 4.27 5.89 12.14
N LYS A 88 3.77 5.51 13.32
CA LYS A 88 2.45 4.86 13.44
C LYS A 88 1.32 5.80 13.04
N ASN A 89 1.37 7.05 13.48
CA ASN A 89 0.36 8.05 13.14
C ASN A 89 0.35 8.36 11.64
N ILE A 90 1.53 8.46 11.01
CA ILE A 90 1.66 8.62 9.56
C ILE A 90 1.08 7.41 8.83
N LYS A 91 1.42 6.17 9.24
CA LYS A 91 0.85 4.96 8.64
C LYS A 91 -0.67 4.92 8.73
N ARG A 92 -1.25 5.19 9.91
CA ARG A 92 -2.71 5.27 10.09
C ARG A 92 -3.35 6.35 9.21
N ALA A 93 -2.73 7.53 9.12
CA ALA A 93 -3.23 8.61 8.28
C ALA A 93 -3.23 8.22 6.80
N VAL A 94 -2.14 7.58 6.33
CA VAL A 94 -2.05 7.05 4.97
C VAL A 94 -3.10 5.97 4.74
N GLU A 95 -3.35 5.08 5.71
CA GLU A 95 -4.37 4.03 5.61
C GLU A 95 -5.80 4.58 5.48
N LYS A 96 -6.10 5.71 6.11
CA LYS A 96 -7.39 6.41 6.01
C LYS A 96 -7.61 7.09 4.65
N LEU A 97 -6.56 7.27 3.83
CA LEU A 97 -6.71 7.83 2.49
C LEU A 97 -7.54 6.93 1.59
N GLN A 98 -8.38 7.56 0.77
CA GLN A 98 -9.05 6.90 -0.34
C GLN A 98 -8.00 6.29 -1.28
N GLU A 99 -8.29 5.09 -1.80
CA GLU A 99 -7.32 4.31 -2.59
C GLU A 99 -6.76 5.07 -3.81
N ARG A 100 -7.59 5.93 -4.40
CA ARG A 100 -7.23 6.82 -5.51
C ARG A 100 -6.11 7.81 -5.15
N LEU A 101 -6.02 8.23 -3.89
CA LEU A 101 -4.99 9.15 -3.37
C LEU A 101 -3.81 8.37 -2.80
N LYS A 102 -4.09 7.27 -2.08
CA LYS A 102 -3.09 6.39 -1.47
C LYS A 102 -2.13 5.80 -2.50
N SER A 103 -2.64 5.23 -3.59
CA SER A 103 -1.79 4.50 -4.57
C SER A 103 -0.74 5.41 -5.24
N PRO A 104 -1.11 6.58 -5.80
CA PRO A 104 -0.13 7.52 -6.36
C PRO A 104 0.86 8.05 -5.31
N PHE A 105 0.38 8.36 -4.10
CA PHE A 105 1.20 8.88 -3.01
C PHE A 105 2.29 7.87 -2.61
N VAL A 106 1.91 6.62 -2.34
CA VAL A 106 2.86 5.56 -1.97
C VAL A 106 3.88 5.29 -3.08
N LEU A 107 3.45 5.26 -4.34
CA LEU A 107 4.36 5.05 -5.47
C LEU A 107 5.37 6.19 -5.64
N TYR A 108 4.97 7.42 -5.33
CA TYR A 108 5.83 8.59 -5.43
C TYR A 108 6.77 8.72 -4.23
N GLU A 109 6.22 8.93 -3.03
CA GLU A 109 6.99 9.28 -1.82
C GLU A 109 7.78 8.10 -1.26
N LEU A 110 7.21 6.89 -1.28
CA LEU A 110 7.84 5.73 -0.63
C LEU A 110 8.63 4.86 -1.62
N GLN A 111 8.16 4.77 -2.87
CA GLN A 111 8.77 3.89 -3.88
C GLN A 111 9.61 4.67 -4.91
N GLY A 112 9.58 6.00 -4.92
CA GLY A 112 10.43 6.84 -5.75
C GLY A 112 10.16 6.77 -7.25
N PHE A 113 8.94 6.40 -7.67
CA PHE A 113 8.56 6.40 -9.09
C PHE A 113 8.33 7.82 -9.59
N LYS A 114 8.70 8.11 -10.84
CA LYS A 114 8.41 9.38 -11.49
C LYS A 114 6.94 9.44 -11.90
N TYR A 115 6.36 10.65 -11.97
CA TYR A 115 4.95 10.82 -12.37
C TYR A 115 4.57 10.12 -13.69
N LYS A 116 5.47 10.11 -14.68
CA LYS A 116 5.26 9.38 -15.96
C LYS A 116 5.18 7.86 -15.77
N GLU A 117 5.94 7.31 -14.83
CA GLU A 117 5.93 5.87 -14.52
C GLU A 117 4.66 5.52 -13.74
N ILE A 118 4.29 6.33 -12.75
CA ILE A 118 3.06 6.16 -11.98
C ILE A 118 1.83 6.19 -12.90
N SER A 119 1.79 7.12 -13.86
CA SER A 119 0.73 7.19 -14.88
C SER A 119 0.60 5.89 -15.67
N LYS A 120 1.73 5.26 -16.02
CA LYS A 120 1.74 3.95 -16.71
C LYS A 120 1.40 2.78 -15.80
N ILE A 121 1.81 2.82 -14.53
CA ILE A 121 1.54 1.77 -13.55
C ILE A 121 0.04 1.74 -13.21
N LEU A 122 -0.53 2.90 -12.91
CA LEU A 122 -1.92 3.04 -12.47
C LEU A 122 -2.92 3.22 -13.63
N ASP A 123 -2.44 3.36 -14.86
CA ASP A 123 -3.27 3.58 -16.06
C ASP A 123 -4.17 4.82 -15.98
N ILE A 124 -3.63 5.91 -15.41
CA ILE A 124 -4.34 7.19 -15.26
C ILE A 124 -3.58 8.33 -15.94
N PRO A 125 -4.27 9.42 -16.35
CA PRO A 125 -3.61 10.59 -16.93
C PRO A 125 -2.54 11.18 -16.02
N LEU A 126 -1.45 11.70 -16.61
CA LEU A 126 -0.38 12.37 -15.86
C LEU A 126 -0.89 13.56 -15.03
N SER A 127 -1.90 14.27 -15.53
CA SER A 127 -2.58 15.35 -14.79
C SER A 127 -3.27 14.81 -13.53
N SER A 128 -3.94 13.66 -13.62
CA SER A 128 -4.57 13.00 -12.47
C SER A 128 -3.55 12.54 -11.43
N VAL A 129 -2.38 12.05 -11.85
CA VAL A 129 -1.28 11.71 -10.92
C VAL A 129 -0.89 12.93 -10.08
N LYS A 130 -0.62 14.07 -10.73
CA LYS A 130 -0.22 15.29 -10.03
C LYS A 130 -1.29 15.77 -9.04
N VAL A 131 -2.55 15.76 -9.46
CA VAL A 131 -3.66 16.20 -8.61
C VAL A 131 -3.87 15.25 -7.42
N ASN A 132 -3.78 13.94 -7.64
CA ASN A 132 -3.99 12.96 -6.56
C ASN A 132 -2.85 12.96 -5.52
N ILE A 133 -1.63 13.39 -5.87
CA ILE A 133 -0.50 13.49 -4.94
C ILE A 133 -0.54 14.80 -4.14
N LEU A 134 -1.06 15.88 -4.74
CA LEU A 134 -1.13 17.21 -4.10
C LEU A 134 -2.33 17.38 -3.15
N ARG A 135 -3.37 16.54 -3.29
CA ARG A 135 -4.60 16.57 -2.49
C ARG A 135 -4.47 15.77 -1.21
#